data_AF-A0A1F6HPG8-F1
#
_entry.id   AF-A0A1F6HPG8-F1
#
_cell.length_a   1.000
_cell.length_b   1.000
_cell.length_c   1.000
_cell.angle_alpha   90.00
_cell.angle_beta   90.00
_cell.angle_gamma   90.00
#
_symmetry.space_group_name_H-M   'P 1'
#
loop_
_entity.id
_entity.type
_entity.pdbx_description
1 polymer ?
#
loop_
_entity_poly.entity_id
_entity_poly.type
_entity_poly.pdbx_seq_one_letter_code
_entity_poly.pdbx_strand_id
1 'polypeptide(L)'
;MAKTKKQLENGFAVNRLLIEYLKNLHEMQAVTKKPPMKIDDSTVTLYSGKTKVFEINLFDVIVAEKSFENRINLVDFDSDRKKYNVDKFSCFLSNISNNFVRLNHLGISFNCEDLDNEVEHIKSSVLRNSLKLFEEESNDFTQRWLFIGNVSNWKNSLFEIVLNKRNKDINFWIPHFQIDVDTTLTIEQIRKITNKVFGPGFIKWELDVPDYGVVLAMGILENINGTKIALGIGTNLRNTKFHREELLKLVI
;
A
#
# COMPACT_ATOMS: atom_id res chain seq x y z
N MET A 1 20.38 -11.75 -17.86
CA MET A 1 20.69 -12.96 -17.06
C MET A 1 19.41 -13.76 -16.90
N ALA A 2 19.44 -15.08 -17.13
CA ALA A 2 18.27 -15.94 -16.92
C ALA A 2 18.00 -16.10 -15.41
N LYS A 3 16.73 -16.01 -15.00
CA LYS A 3 16.30 -16.09 -13.61
C LYS A 3 16.46 -17.50 -13.05
N THR A 4 16.63 -17.61 -11.73
CA THR A 4 16.54 -18.90 -11.04
C THR A 4 15.08 -19.28 -10.82
N LYS A 5 14.76 -20.58 -10.90
CA LYS A 5 13.41 -21.12 -10.64
C LYS A 5 12.84 -20.67 -9.29
N LYS A 6 13.71 -20.58 -8.27
CA LYS A 6 13.37 -20.14 -6.91
C LYS A 6 12.87 -18.69 -6.84
N GLN A 7 13.44 -17.78 -7.64
CA GLN A 7 13.00 -16.38 -7.70
C GLN A 7 11.58 -16.24 -8.28
N LEU A 8 11.24 -17.06 -9.27
CA LEU A 8 9.91 -17.08 -9.89
C LEU A 8 8.85 -17.65 -8.94
N GLU A 9 9.16 -18.75 -8.25
CA GLU A 9 8.25 -19.38 -7.27
C GLU A 9 7.92 -18.45 -6.08
N ASN A 10 8.91 -17.65 -5.69
CA ASN A 10 8.81 -16.72 -4.57
C ASN A 10 7.95 -15.49 -4.87
N GLY A 11 8.16 -14.82 -6.02
CA GLY A 11 7.31 -13.71 -6.45
C GLY A 11 5.85 -14.13 -6.62
N PHE A 12 5.63 -15.34 -7.15
CA PHE A 12 4.31 -15.94 -7.30
C PHE A 12 3.58 -16.12 -5.96
N ALA A 13 4.27 -16.63 -4.93
CA ALA A 13 3.67 -16.84 -3.61
C ALA A 13 3.23 -15.52 -2.94
N VAL A 14 4.05 -14.47 -3.07
CA VAL A 14 3.72 -13.14 -2.53
C VAL A 14 2.52 -12.55 -3.25
N ASN A 15 2.55 -12.52 -4.58
CA ASN A 15 1.47 -11.94 -5.37
C ASN A 15 0.13 -12.63 -5.09
N ARG A 16 0.13 -13.96 -4.95
CA ARG A 16 -1.06 -14.71 -4.57
C ARG A 16 -1.64 -14.25 -3.23
N LEU A 17 -0.82 -14.15 -2.19
CA LEU A 17 -1.26 -13.75 -0.85
C LEU A 17 -1.83 -12.34 -0.87
N LEU A 18 -1.21 -11.43 -1.62
CA LEU A 18 -1.68 -10.05 -1.76
C LEU A 18 -3.01 -9.96 -2.49
N ILE A 19 -3.16 -10.73 -3.56
CA ILE A 19 -4.44 -10.87 -4.25
C ILE A 19 -5.51 -11.34 -3.26
N GLU A 20 -5.21 -12.30 -2.38
CA GLU A 20 -6.12 -12.77 -1.33
C GLU A 20 -6.44 -11.67 -0.30
N TYR A 21 -5.47 -10.90 0.22
CA TYR A 21 -5.76 -9.78 1.13
C TYR A 21 -6.61 -8.69 0.48
N LEU A 22 -6.29 -8.33 -0.76
CA LEU A 22 -7.02 -7.30 -1.50
C LEU A 22 -8.43 -7.78 -1.89
N LYS A 23 -8.62 -9.09 -2.13
CA LYS A 23 -9.94 -9.74 -2.24
C LYS A 23 -10.79 -9.53 -1.01
N ASN A 24 -10.27 -9.87 0.17
CA ASN A 24 -10.99 -9.69 1.42
C ASN A 24 -11.36 -8.21 1.64
N LEU A 25 -10.45 -7.29 1.31
CA LEU A 25 -10.71 -5.86 1.39
C LEU A 25 -11.82 -5.40 0.42
N HIS A 26 -11.82 -5.91 -0.82
CA HIS A 26 -12.82 -5.59 -1.84
C HIS A 26 -14.22 -6.05 -1.45
N GLU A 27 -14.37 -7.29 -0.99
CA GLU A 27 -15.67 -7.88 -0.64
C GLU A 27 -16.40 -7.05 0.42
N MET A 28 -15.65 -6.47 1.36
CA MET A 28 -16.22 -5.64 2.42
C MET A 28 -16.54 -4.22 1.96
N GLN A 29 -15.81 -3.68 0.98
CA GLN A 29 -16.11 -2.37 0.38
C GLN A 29 -17.33 -2.40 -0.54
N ALA A 30 -17.60 -3.53 -1.19
CA ALA A 30 -18.77 -3.68 -2.07
C ALA A 30 -20.10 -3.40 -1.33
N VAL A 31 -20.11 -3.54 -0.01
CA VAL A 31 -21.26 -3.24 0.87
C VAL A 31 -21.54 -1.73 0.97
N THR A 32 -20.55 -0.86 0.73
CA THR A 32 -20.66 0.60 0.95
C THR A 32 -20.54 1.45 -0.32
N LYS A 33 -19.95 0.94 -1.43
CA LYS A 33 -19.98 1.47 -2.82
C LYS A 33 -19.14 0.59 -3.76
N LYS A 34 -19.25 0.79 -5.10
CA LYS A 34 -18.31 0.17 -6.05
C LYS A 34 -16.88 0.66 -5.75
N PRO A 35 -15.95 -0.22 -5.35
CA PRO A 35 -14.61 0.18 -4.95
C PRO A 35 -13.78 0.60 -6.15
N PRO A 36 -12.72 1.40 -5.96
CA PRO A 36 -11.77 1.75 -7.01
C PRO A 36 -10.92 0.54 -7.46
N MET A 37 -11.30 -0.69 -7.13
CA MET A 37 -10.51 -1.89 -7.35
C MET A 37 -11.36 -2.94 -8.07
N LYS A 38 -10.84 -3.49 -9.17
CA LYS A 38 -11.39 -4.66 -9.87
C LYS A 38 -10.60 -5.89 -9.45
N ILE A 39 -11.31 -6.99 -9.25
CA ILE A 39 -10.72 -8.26 -8.90
C ILE A 39 -11.17 -9.31 -9.89
N ASP A 40 -10.20 -10.01 -10.44
CA ASP A 40 -10.34 -11.26 -11.19
C ASP A 40 -9.61 -12.38 -10.40
N ASP A 41 -9.78 -13.65 -10.79
CA ASP A 41 -9.30 -14.81 -10.01
C ASP A 41 -7.82 -14.74 -9.62
N SER A 42 -6.98 -14.18 -10.49
CA SER A 42 -5.52 -14.10 -10.31
C SER A 42 -4.98 -12.68 -10.41
N THR A 43 -5.84 -11.67 -10.40
CA THR A 43 -5.44 -10.29 -10.69
C THR A 43 -6.25 -9.31 -9.87
N VAL A 44 -5.57 -8.32 -9.30
CA VAL A 44 -6.19 -7.19 -8.63
C VAL A 44 -5.72 -5.92 -9.32
N THR A 45 -6.67 -5.08 -9.72
CA THR A 45 -6.40 -3.83 -10.43
C THR A 45 -7.01 -2.66 -9.67
N LEU A 46 -6.21 -1.65 -9.32
CA LEU A 46 -6.69 -0.38 -8.78
C LEU A 46 -6.86 0.63 -9.92
N TYR A 47 -8.01 1.30 -9.93
CA TYR A 47 -8.42 2.33 -10.87
C TYR A 47 -8.57 3.68 -10.17
N SER A 48 -8.21 4.73 -10.89
CA SER A 48 -8.55 6.10 -10.55
C SER A 48 -9.41 6.69 -11.66
N GLY A 49 -10.74 6.63 -11.48
CA GLY A 49 -11.69 6.86 -12.57
C GLY A 49 -11.65 5.71 -13.58
N LYS A 50 -11.31 6.01 -14.84
CA LYS A 50 -11.13 4.99 -15.90
C LYS A 50 -9.68 4.52 -16.06
N THR A 51 -8.73 5.19 -15.41
CA THR A 51 -7.30 4.93 -15.58
C THR A 51 -6.83 3.84 -14.62
N LYS A 52 -6.12 2.84 -15.14
CA LYS A 52 -5.45 1.81 -14.34
C LYS A 52 -4.20 2.40 -13.70
N VAL A 53 -4.20 2.53 -12.37
CA VAL A 53 -3.03 3.05 -11.64
C VAL A 53 -2.11 1.94 -11.15
N PHE A 54 -2.68 0.76 -10.86
CA PHE A 54 -1.95 -0.37 -10.32
C PHE A 54 -2.60 -1.69 -10.71
N GLU A 55 -1.80 -2.73 -10.96
CA GLU A 55 -2.26 -4.10 -11.15
C GLU A 55 -1.26 -5.06 -10.52
N ILE A 56 -1.72 -5.97 -9.67
CA ILE A 56 -0.96 -7.16 -9.26
C ILE A 56 -1.61 -8.35 -9.94
N ASN A 57 -0.82 -9.12 -10.66
CA ASN A 57 -1.19 -10.48 -11.04
C ASN A 57 -0.17 -11.46 -10.49
N LEU A 58 -0.37 -12.77 -10.70
CA LEU A 58 0.53 -13.80 -10.17
C LEU A 58 1.99 -13.68 -10.63
N PHE A 59 2.27 -12.93 -11.69
CA PHE A 59 3.58 -12.84 -12.33
C PHE A 59 4.19 -11.45 -12.26
N ASP A 60 3.36 -10.41 -12.14
CA ASP A 60 3.79 -9.02 -12.28
C ASP A 60 3.10 -8.05 -11.32
N VAL A 61 3.77 -6.93 -11.11
CA VAL A 61 3.20 -5.71 -10.56
C VAL A 61 3.36 -4.60 -11.59
N ILE A 62 2.24 -4.03 -12.01
CA ILE A 62 2.17 -2.98 -13.03
C ILE A 62 1.73 -1.69 -12.34
N VAL A 63 2.49 -0.61 -12.51
CA VAL A 63 2.13 0.73 -12.01
C VAL A 63 2.05 1.70 -13.17
N ALA A 64 0.93 2.42 -13.29
CA ALA A 64 0.67 3.35 -14.40
C ALA A 64 1.02 2.73 -15.76
N GLU A 65 0.47 1.54 -16.02
CA GLU A 65 0.68 0.76 -17.26
C GLU A 65 2.12 0.28 -17.52
N LYS A 66 3.06 0.51 -16.60
CA LYS A 66 4.43 0.02 -16.70
C LYS A 66 4.60 -1.25 -15.87
N SER A 67 5.00 -2.33 -16.53
CA SER A 67 5.36 -3.62 -15.92
C SER A 67 6.68 -3.52 -15.15
N PHE A 68 6.78 -4.21 -14.02
CA PHE A 68 7.97 -4.28 -13.16
C PHE A 68 8.47 -5.72 -12.94
N GLU A 69 8.14 -6.62 -13.87
CA GLU A 69 8.13 -8.11 -13.85
C GLU A 69 9.40 -8.85 -13.40
N ASN A 70 10.47 -8.14 -13.03
CA ASN A 70 11.78 -8.71 -12.75
C ASN A 70 12.44 -8.21 -11.47
N ARG A 71 11.77 -7.31 -10.75
CA ARG A 71 12.39 -6.59 -9.65
C ARG A 71 11.87 -7.07 -8.29
N ILE A 72 10.83 -7.90 -8.19
CA ILE A 72 10.41 -8.43 -6.90
C ILE A 72 11.34 -9.59 -6.51
N ASN A 73 12.28 -9.33 -5.61
CA ASN A 73 13.13 -10.37 -5.02
C ASN A 73 12.74 -10.57 -3.57
N LEU A 74 12.41 -11.80 -3.21
CA LEU A 74 12.39 -12.20 -1.81
C LEU A 74 13.83 -12.35 -1.33
N VAL A 75 14.16 -11.63 -0.27
CA VAL A 75 15.36 -11.94 0.51
C VAL A 75 15.02 -13.18 1.33
N ASP A 76 15.79 -14.26 1.19
CA ASP A 76 15.63 -15.47 2.01
C ASP A 76 15.79 -15.07 3.49
N PHE A 77 14.66 -14.96 4.18
CA PHE A 77 14.58 -14.92 5.63
C PHE A 77 13.75 -16.12 6.03
N ASP A 78 14.43 -17.10 6.59
CA ASP A 78 13.87 -18.42 6.86
C ASP A 78 12.75 -18.40 7.91
N SER A 79 11.84 -19.36 7.73
CA SER A 79 10.81 -19.87 8.64
C SER A 79 9.85 -18.90 9.34
N ASP A 80 8.68 -18.67 8.72
CA ASP A 80 7.42 -19.19 9.29
C ASP A 80 6.25 -19.08 8.30
N ARG A 81 6.04 -20.15 7.53
CA ARG A 81 4.83 -20.35 6.69
C ARG A 81 3.56 -20.65 7.50
N LYS A 82 3.61 -20.57 8.85
CA LYS A 82 2.52 -21.05 9.70
C LYS A 82 1.63 -19.89 10.14
N LYS A 83 0.45 -19.84 9.49
CA LYS A 83 -0.76 -19.04 9.77
C LYS A 83 -0.81 -17.63 9.19
N TYR A 84 -1.04 -17.58 7.87
CA TYR A 84 -1.76 -16.47 7.24
C TYR A 84 -3.11 -16.29 7.95
N ASN A 85 -3.27 -15.22 8.73
CA ASN A 85 -4.49 -14.97 9.51
C ASN A 85 -5.48 -14.11 8.72
N VAL A 86 -5.92 -14.61 7.56
CA VAL A 86 -7.01 -14.03 6.77
C VAL A 86 -8.23 -13.75 7.66
N ASP A 87 -8.52 -14.63 8.63
CA ASP A 87 -9.61 -14.47 9.60
C ASP A 87 -9.50 -13.22 10.48
N LYS A 88 -8.29 -12.82 10.89
CA LYS A 88 -8.12 -11.63 11.75
C LYS A 88 -8.35 -10.35 10.96
N PHE A 89 -7.83 -10.27 9.73
CA PHE A 89 -8.04 -9.09 8.91
C PHE A 89 -9.50 -8.95 8.49
N SER A 90 -10.16 -10.02 8.06
CA SER A 90 -11.60 -10.02 7.77
C SER A 90 -12.43 -9.69 9.02
N CYS A 91 -12.04 -10.18 10.19
CA CYS A 91 -12.67 -9.79 11.47
C CYS A 91 -12.47 -8.29 11.76
N PHE A 92 -11.26 -7.76 11.60
CA PHE A 92 -10.99 -6.33 11.76
C PHE A 92 -11.87 -5.49 10.83
N LEU A 93 -11.86 -5.80 9.53
CA LEU A 93 -12.66 -5.10 8.54
C LEU A 93 -14.17 -5.17 8.89
N SER A 94 -14.65 -6.31 9.39
CA SER A 94 -16.03 -6.46 9.87
C SER A 94 -16.36 -5.55 11.05
N ASN A 95 -15.43 -5.40 12.00
CA ASN A 95 -15.60 -4.52 13.16
C ASN A 95 -15.58 -3.03 12.77
N ILE A 96 -14.97 -2.65 11.64
CA ILE A 96 -14.94 -1.26 11.17
C ILE A 96 -15.94 -0.95 10.05
N SER A 97 -16.65 -1.94 9.50
CA SER A 97 -17.51 -1.81 8.32
C SER A 97 -18.48 -0.61 8.36
N ASN A 98 -19.16 -0.38 9.48
CA ASN A 98 -20.08 0.75 9.66
C ASN A 98 -19.40 2.12 9.77
N ASN A 99 -18.10 2.13 10.02
CA ASN A 99 -17.27 3.33 10.15
C ASN A 99 -16.28 3.47 9.00
N PHE A 100 -16.27 2.54 8.05
CA PHE A 100 -15.36 2.55 6.91
C PHE A 100 -15.76 3.68 5.95
N VAL A 101 -14.83 4.57 5.65
CA VAL A 101 -15.05 5.66 4.71
C VAL A 101 -14.59 5.27 3.31
N ARG A 102 -13.33 4.82 3.19
CA ARG A 102 -12.69 4.47 1.90
C ARG A 102 -11.33 3.82 2.08
N LEU A 103 -10.84 3.17 1.02
CA LEU A 103 -9.43 2.91 0.82
C LEU A 103 -8.73 4.22 0.47
N ASN A 104 -7.79 4.66 1.29
CA ASN A 104 -7.05 5.89 1.03
C ASN A 104 -5.94 5.66 0.01
N HIS A 105 -5.07 4.68 0.27
CA HIS A 105 -4.07 4.24 -0.70
C HIS A 105 -3.63 2.80 -0.47
N LEU A 106 -3.07 2.23 -1.54
CA LEU A 106 -2.35 0.96 -1.51
C LEU A 106 -0.92 1.24 -1.96
N GLY A 107 0.07 0.76 -1.22
CA GLY A 107 1.47 1.04 -1.49
C GLY A 107 2.35 -0.19 -1.67
N ILE A 108 3.50 0.00 -2.30
CA ILE A 108 4.62 -0.96 -2.33
C ILE A 108 5.94 -0.26 -1.96
N SER A 109 7.01 -1.02 -1.67
CA SER A 109 8.35 -0.44 -1.46
C SER A 109 9.39 -0.89 -2.48
N PHE A 110 10.29 0.01 -2.85
CA PHE A 110 11.41 -0.27 -3.74
C PHE A 110 12.72 -0.02 -3.05
N ASN A 111 13.71 -0.90 -3.22
CA ASN A 111 15.09 -0.54 -2.96
C ASN A 111 15.79 -0.17 -4.27
N CYS A 112 16.47 0.97 -4.26
CA CYS A 112 17.32 1.40 -5.37
C CYS A 112 18.63 2.00 -4.87
N GLU A 113 19.63 2.00 -5.74
CA GLU A 113 20.93 2.65 -5.48
C GLU A 113 20.81 4.17 -5.57
N ASP A 114 20.02 4.64 -6.54
CA ASP A 114 19.81 6.06 -6.85
C ASP A 114 18.31 6.39 -6.80
N LEU A 115 17.91 7.13 -5.76
CA LEU A 115 16.54 7.56 -5.54
C LEU A 115 16.06 8.52 -6.63
N ASP A 116 16.90 9.47 -7.05
CA ASP A 116 16.50 10.51 -8.00
C ASP A 116 16.32 9.92 -9.40
N ASN A 117 17.22 9.04 -9.82
CA ASN A 117 17.08 8.33 -11.09
C ASN A 117 15.79 7.48 -11.14
N GLU A 118 15.43 6.79 -10.04
CA GLU A 118 14.18 6.03 -10.02
C GLU A 118 12.94 6.94 -9.98
N VAL A 119 12.99 8.07 -9.28
CA VAL A 119 11.93 9.09 -9.33
C VAL A 119 11.70 9.56 -10.76
N GLU A 120 12.75 9.85 -11.54
CA GLU A 120 12.62 10.24 -12.95
C GLU A 120 12.02 9.13 -13.84
N HIS A 121 12.33 7.87 -13.54
CA HIS A 121 11.71 6.73 -14.21
C HIS A 121 10.20 6.64 -13.95
N ILE A 122 9.80 6.85 -12.69
CA ILE A 122 8.40 6.84 -12.26
C ILE A 122 7.66 8.03 -12.89
N LYS A 123 8.22 9.24 -12.81
CA LYS A 123 7.71 10.47 -13.45
C LYS A 123 7.39 10.25 -14.94
N SER A 124 8.34 9.69 -15.68
CA SER A 124 8.18 9.38 -17.11
C SER A 124 7.02 8.41 -17.38
N SER A 125 6.75 7.48 -16.47
CA SER A 125 5.65 6.52 -16.58
C SER A 125 4.31 7.13 -16.21
N VAL A 126 4.26 7.97 -15.16
CA VAL A 126 3.07 8.68 -14.71
C VAL A 126 2.57 9.67 -15.78
N LEU A 127 3.48 10.45 -16.38
CA LEU A 127 3.15 11.44 -17.41
C LEU A 127 2.37 10.87 -18.60
N ARG A 128 2.76 9.68 -19.07
CA ARG A 128 2.11 9.02 -20.22
C ARG A 128 0.65 8.67 -19.98
N ASN A 129 0.22 8.62 -18.72
CA ASN A 129 -1.08 8.13 -18.31
C ASN A 129 -2.04 9.23 -17.84
N SER A 130 -1.67 10.50 -17.99
CA SER A 130 -2.43 11.65 -17.46
C SER A 130 -2.73 11.54 -15.96
N LEU A 131 -1.85 10.85 -15.22
CA LEU A 131 -1.87 10.76 -13.77
C LEU A 131 -0.97 11.84 -13.16
N LYS A 132 -1.10 12.06 -11.86
CA LYS A 132 -0.25 12.96 -11.09
C LYS A 132 0.64 12.18 -10.15
N LEU A 133 1.85 12.71 -9.95
CA LEU A 133 2.83 12.18 -8.99
C LEU A 133 2.97 13.20 -7.87
N PHE A 134 2.84 12.71 -6.65
CA PHE A 134 3.06 13.47 -5.44
C PHE A 134 4.19 12.88 -4.63
N GLU A 135 4.73 13.69 -3.74
CA GLU A 135 5.75 13.27 -2.79
C GLU A 135 5.39 13.78 -1.39
N GLU A 136 5.43 12.86 -0.42
CA GLU A 136 5.41 13.20 1.00
C GLU A 136 6.85 13.37 1.47
N GLU A 137 7.10 14.43 2.24
CA GLU A 137 8.43 14.69 2.77
C GLU A 137 8.81 13.61 3.79
N SER A 138 9.91 12.92 3.53
CA SER A 138 10.47 11.96 4.49
C SER A 138 11.53 12.64 5.34
N ASN A 139 11.47 12.40 6.65
CA ASN A 139 12.56 12.77 7.57
C ASN A 139 13.82 11.91 7.37
N ASP A 140 13.74 10.86 6.55
CA ASP A 140 14.84 9.97 6.21
C ASP A 140 15.29 10.22 4.76
N PHE A 141 16.47 10.82 4.59
CA PHE A 141 17.08 11.08 3.27
C PHE A 141 17.38 9.80 2.46
N THR A 142 17.32 8.64 3.09
CA THR A 142 17.42 7.35 2.41
C THR A 142 16.09 6.89 1.84
N GLN A 143 15.01 7.67 1.98
CA GLN A 143 13.68 7.29 1.49
C GLN A 143 13.01 8.40 0.68
N ARG A 144 12.12 7.98 -0.22
CA ARG A 144 11.20 8.88 -0.94
C ARG A 144 9.82 8.25 -0.94
N TRP A 145 8.83 9.00 -0.46
CA TRP A 145 7.46 8.54 -0.34
C TRP A 145 6.64 9.16 -1.47
N LEU A 146 6.34 8.37 -2.48
CA LEU A 146 5.71 8.83 -3.70
C LEU A 146 4.26 8.34 -3.78
N PHE A 147 3.37 9.16 -4.32
CA PHE A 147 1.96 8.79 -4.49
C PHE A 147 1.49 9.10 -5.91
N ILE A 148 0.86 8.13 -6.55
CA ILE A 148 0.36 8.21 -7.93
C ILE A 148 -1.16 8.20 -7.91
N GLY A 149 -1.81 9.10 -8.65
CA GLY A 149 -3.26 9.02 -8.82
C GLY A 149 -3.86 10.13 -9.65
N ASN A 150 -5.18 10.04 -9.88
CA ASN A 150 -5.94 11.09 -10.54
C ASN A 150 -6.48 12.09 -9.49
N VAL A 151 -6.22 13.37 -9.72
CA VAL A 151 -6.56 14.48 -8.82
C VAL A 151 -7.92 15.10 -9.10
N SER A 152 -8.58 14.73 -10.19
CA SER A 152 -9.93 15.22 -10.51
C SER A 152 -10.96 14.84 -9.45
N ASN A 153 -10.67 13.82 -8.64
CA ASN A 153 -11.45 13.45 -7.48
C ASN A 153 -10.55 13.03 -6.31
N TRP A 154 -10.46 13.88 -5.30
CA TRP A 154 -9.70 13.67 -4.06
C TRP A 154 -10.21 12.50 -3.19
N LYS A 155 -11.31 11.85 -3.59
CA LYS A 155 -11.80 10.61 -2.98
C LYS A 155 -11.24 9.34 -3.61
N ASN A 156 -10.66 9.43 -4.80
CA ASN A 156 -10.05 8.27 -5.44
C ASN A 156 -8.82 7.84 -4.66
N SER A 157 -8.61 6.54 -4.48
CA SER A 157 -7.39 6.06 -3.82
C SER A 157 -6.13 6.48 -4.58
N LEU A 158 -5.06 6.78 -3.86
CA LEU A 158 -3.73 6.93 -4.43
C LEU A 158 -3.01 5.58 -4.40
N PHE A 159 -1.97 5.45 -5.21
CA PHE A 159 -1.04 4.35 -5.14
C PHE A 159 0.29 4.84 -4.55
N GLU A 160 0.73 4.27 -3.44
CA GLU A 160 1.96 4.66 -2.74
C GLU A 160 3.18 3.85 -3.23
N ILE A 161 4.32 4.50 -3.33
CA ILE A 161 5.61 3.89 -3.62
C ILE A 161 6.62 4.45 -2.62
N VAL A 162 7.15 3.60 -1.75
CA VAL A 162 8.24 3.97 -0.84
C VAL A 162 9.57 3.52 -1.43
N LEU A 163 10.32 4.44 -2.02
CA LEU A 163 11.69 4.20 -2.45
C LEU A 163 12.62 4.24 -1.24
N ASN A 164 13.59 3.34 -1.21
CA ASN A 164 14.59 3.19 -0.17
C ASN A 164 15.96 3.07 -0.81
N LYS A 165 16.93 3.85 -0.34
CA LYS A 165 18.31 3.81 -0.80
C LYS A 165 19.01 2.60 -0.20
N ARG A 166 19.57 1.72 -1.03
CA ARG A 166 20.43 0.61 -0.58
C ARG A 166 21.63 0.43 -1.48
N ASN A 167 22.79 0.20 -0.87
CA ASN A 167 24.08 -0.01 -1.54
C ASN A 167 24.27 -1.44 -2.12
N LYS A 168 23.22 -2.24 -2.31
CA LYS A 168 23.39 -3.58 -2.91
C LYS A 168 23.26 -3.46 -4.42
N ASP A 169 24.16 -4.13 -5.16
CA ASP A 169 24.33 -4.18 -6.62
C ASP A 169 23.09 -4.63 -7.45
N ILE A 170 21.89 -4.54 -6.90
CA ILE A 170 20.63 -4.98 -7.51
C ILE A 170 19.53 -4.01 -7.06
N ASN A 171 18.95 -3.27 -8.00
CA ASN A 171 17.69 -2.56 -7.81
C ASN A 171 16.53 -3.57 -7.79
N PHE A 172 15.80 -3.67 -6.68
CA PHE A 172 14.70 -4.63 -6.54
C PHE A 172 13.57 -4.10 -5.65
N TRP A 173 12.33 -4.38 -6.05
CA TRP A 173 11.13 -4.22 -5.22
C TRP A 173 11.19 -5.16 -4.05
N ILE A 174 11.11 -4.58 -2.85
CA ILE A 174 10.75 -5.33 -1.66
C ILE A 174 9.25 -5.23 -1.54
N PRO A 175 8.54 -6.35 -1.52
CA PRO A 175 7.13 -6.26 -1.26
C PRO A 175 6.96 -5.69 0.17
N HIS A 176 6.37 -4.51 0.26
CA HIS A 176 6.03 -3.84 1.52
C HIS A 176 4.71 -3.16 1.25
N PHE A 177 3.63 -3.80 1.64
CA PHE A 177 2.31 -3.37 1.25
C PHE A 177 1.74 -2.49 2.33
N GLN A 178 1.51 -1.23 1.99
CA GLN A 178 0.80 -0.33 2.87
C GLN A 178 -0.65 -0.24 2.41
N ILE A 179 -1.56 -0.78 3.22
CA ILE A 179 -3.00 -0.63 3.00
C ILE A 179 -3.46 0.46 3.96
N ASP A 180 -3.88 1.62 3.46
CA ASP A 180 -4.39 2.70 4.30
C ASP A 180 -5.90 2.85 4.14
N VAL A 181 -6.66 2.78 5.23
CA VAL A 181 -8.13 2.91 5.23
C VAL A 181 -8.56 4.09 6.08
N ASP A 182 -9.43 4.94 5.55
CA ASP A 182 -10.00 6.05 6.31
C ASP A 182 -11.27 5.57 7.05
N THR A 183 -11.42 6.00 8.30
CA THR A 183 -12.58 5.65 9.14
C THR A 183 -13.19 6.87 9.83
N THR A 184 -14.41 6.74 10.34
CA THR A 184 -15.04 7.71 11.25
C THR A 184 -14.73 7.48 12.72
N LEU A 185 -13.71 6.67 13.04
CA LEU A 185 -13.37 6.27 14.41
C LEU A 185 -12.33 7.19 15.04
N THR A 186 -12.40 7.36 16.37
CA THR A 186 -11.31 7.98 17.13
C THR A 186 -10.14 7.02 17.34
N ILE A 187 -8.98 7.53 17.75
CA ILE A 187 -7.80 6.70 18.02
C ILE A 187 -8.05 5.68 19.15
N GLU A 188 -8.83 6.02 20.17
CA GLU A 188 -9.19 5.10 21.27
C GLU A 188 -10.05 3.96 20.77
N GLN A 189 -11.00 4.24 19.88
CA GLN A 189 -11.85 3.22 19.27
C GLN A 189 -11.04 2.29 18.36
N ILE A 190 -10.14 2.86 17.55
CA ILE A 190 -9.21 2.09 16.71
C ILE A 190 -8.36 1.17 17.60
N ARG A 191 -7.71 1.70 18.64
CA ARG A 191 -6.93 0.92 19.61
C ARG A 191 -7.74 -0.21 20.24
N LYS A 192 -8.98 0.05 20.64
CA LYS A 192 -9.87 -0.97 21.23
C LYS A 192 -10.15 -2.10 20.25
N ILE A 193 -10.48 -1.78 19.00
CA ILE A 193 -10.77 -2.76 17.95
C ILE A 193 -9.50 -3.55 17.60
N THR A 194 -8.38 -2.87 17.35
CA THR A 194 -7.13 -3.54 16.99
C THR A 194 -6.60 -4.41 18.13
N ASN A 195 -6.70 -3.97 19.38
CA ASN A 195 -6.27 -4.79 20.52
C ASN A 195 -7.14 -6.03 20.68
N LYS A 196 -8.46 -5.93 20.42
CA LYS A 196 -9.38 -7.08 20.44
C LYS A 196 -9.05 -8.10 19.35
N VAL A 197 -8.72 -7.64 18.14
CA VAL A 197 -8.56 -8.51 16.96
C VAL A 197 -7.13 -9.01 16.78
N PHE A 198 -6.16 -8.11 16.88
CA PHE A 198 -4.74 -8.38 16.62
C PHE A 198 -3.91 -8.56 17.90
N GLY A 199 -4.44 -8.13 19.06
CA GLY A 199 -3.75 -8.18 20.34
C GLY A 199 -3.12 -6.84 20.74
N PRO A 200 -2.73 -6.70 22.02
CA PRO A 200 -2.11 -5.48 22.54
C PRO A 200 -0.81 -5.16 21.81
N GLY A 201 -0.55 -3.86 21.58
CA GLY A 201 0.67 -3.39 20.91
C GLY A 201 0.71 -3.64 19.40
N PHE A 202 -0.44 -3.91 18.78
CA PHE A 202 -0.55 -4.01 17.31
C PHE A 202 -0.12 -2.70 16.63
N ILE A 203 -0.64 -1.57 17.09
CA ILE A 203 -0.24 -0.25 16.61
C ILE A 203 1.21 -0.01 17.01
N LYS A 204 2.06 0.22 16.01
CA LYS A 204 3.51 0.42 16.16
C LYS A 204 3.90 1.89 16.09
N TRP A 205 3.11 2.68 15.38
CA TRP A 205 3.36 4.09 15.15
C TRP A 205 2.05 4.83 14.90
N GLU A 206 2.04 6.13 15.21
CA GLU A 206 0.92 7.04 15.01
C GLU A 206 1.44 8.35 14.39
N LEU A 207 0.72 8.87 13.40
CA LEU A 207 0.95 10.20 12.85
C LEU A 207 0.05 11.19 13.58
N ASP A 208 0.67 12.12 14.29
CA ASP A 208 0.03 13.23 14.97
C ASP A 208 0.31 14.53 14.21
N VAL A 209 -0.73 15.30 13.93
CA VAL A 209 -0.62 16.60 13.27
C VAL A 209 -0.94 17.68 14.32
N PRO A 210 -0.02 18.64 14.55
CA PRO A 210 -0.27 19.74 15.50
C PRO A 210 -1.62 20.40 15.25
N ASP A 211 -2.35 20.70 16.33
CA ASP A 211 -3.71 21.28 16.32
C ASP A 211 -4.84 20.40 15.75
N TYR A 212 -4.52 19.25 15.14
CA TYR A 212 -5.49 18.29 14.61
C TYR A 212 -5.52 16.94 15.35
N GLY A 213 -4.45 16.59 16.08
CA GLY A 213 -4.32 15.33 16.82
C GLY A 213 -3.92 14.15 15.93
N VAL A 214 -4.12 12.92 16.43
CA VAL A 214 -3.76 11.69 15.71
C VAL A 214 -4.65 11.48 14.49
N VAL A 215 -4.04 11.50 13.30
CA VAL A 215 -4.74 11.35 12.01
C VAL A 215 -4.56 9.97 11.39
N LEU A 216 -3.54 9.22 11.81
CA LEU A 216 -3.25 7.88 11.30
C LEU A 216 -2.65 7.00 12.39
N ALA A 217 -3.16 5.77 12.53
CA ALA A 217 -2.53 4.72 13.30
C ALA A 217 -2.01 3.63 12.37
N MET A 218 -0.79 3.16 12.59
CA MET A 218 -0.17 2.14 11.76
C MET A 218 0.22 0.90 12.57
N GLY A 219 -0.14 -0.26 12.03
CA GLY A 219 0.28 -1.56 12.52
C GLY A 219 0.83 -2.43 11.40
N ILE A 220 1.52 -3.51 11.77
CA ILE A 220 1.96 -4.54 10.82
C ILE A 220 0.99 -5.71 10.92
N LEU A 221 0.24 -5.96 9.85
CA LEU A 221 -0.67 -7.10 9.75
C LEU A 221 0.11 -8.41 9.74
N GLU A 222 1.11 -8.48 8.88
CA GLU A 222 1.86 -9.72 8.67
C GLU A 222 3.23 -9.44 8.05
N ASN A 223 4.11 -10.44 8.13
CA ASN A 223 5.36 -10.48 7.38
C ASN A 223 5.42 -11.80 6.60
N ILE A 224 5.46 -11.73 5.27
CA ILE A 224 5.39 -12.89 4.37
C ILE A 224 6.72 -13.02 3.66
N ASN A 225 7.55 -13.97 4.09
CA ASN A 225 8.89 -14.18 3.51
C ASN A 225 9.71 -12.87 3.44
N GLY A 226 9.70 -12.06 4.51
CA GLY A 226 10.38 -10.76 4.57
C GLY A 226 9.59 -9.58 3.99
N THR A 227 8.40 -9.83 3.42
CA THR A 227 7.46 -8.81 2.94
C THR A 227 6.59 -8.31 4.09
N LYS A 228 6.74 -7.05 4.49
CA LYS A 228 5.85 -6.46 5.50
C LYS A 228 4.51 -6.07 4.85
N ILE A 229 3.39 -6.43 5.47
CA ILE A 229 2.07 -5.90 5.13
C ILE A 229 1.66 -4.97 6.27
N ALA A 230 1.72 -3.67 6.03
CA ALA A 230 1.29 -2.64 6.94
C ALA A 230 -0.19 -2.27 6.72
N LEU A 231 -0.86 -1.95 7.82
CA LEU A 231 -2.20 -1.38 7.82
C LEU A 231 -2.14 -0.01 8.47
N GLY A 232 -2.42 1.02 7.67
CA GLY A 232 -2.77 2.36 8.12
C GLY A 232 -4.28 2.46 8.36
N ILE A 233 -4.66 3.07 9.47
CA ILE A 233 -6.05 3.33 9.84
C ILE A 233 -6.18 4.82 10.13
N GLY A 234 -6.73 5.54 9.16
CA GLY A 234 -7.08 6.95 9.28
C GLY A 234 -8.20 7.14 10.29
N THR A 235 -7.99 8.08 11.22
CA THR A 235 -9.00 8.44 12.22
C THR A 235 -10.08 9.35 11.62
N ASN A 236 -11.09 9.68 12.42
CA ASN A 236 -12.11 10.67 12.09
C ASN A 236 -11.56 12.09 11.84
N LEU A 237 -10.31 12.36 12.20
CA LEU A 237 -9.62 13.63 11.96
C LEU A 237 -8.94 13.69 10.59
N ARG A 238 -8.84 12.54 9.88
CA ARG A 238 -8.20 12.44 8.58
C ARG A 238 -8.98 13.23 7.52
N ASN A 239 -8.50 14.42 7.20
CA ASN A 239 -9.02 15.22 6.09
C ASN A 239 -8.19 14.95 4.83
N THR A 240 -8.69 14.08 3.94
CA THR A 240 -7.88 13.68 2.78
C THR A 240 -7.66 14.80 1.78
N LYS A 241 -8.57 15.77 1.67
CA LYS A 241 -8.35 16.90 0.78
C LYS A 241 -7.13 17.70 1.28
N PHE A 242 -7.12 18.03 2.57
CA PHE A 242 -5.97 18.67 3.22
C PHE A 242 -4.69 17.83 3.08
N HIS A 243 -4.75 16.53 3.35
CA HIS A 243 -3.59 15.64 3.17
C HIS A 243 -2.98 15.73 1.77
N ARG A 244 -3.83 15.76 0.73
CA ARG A 244 -3.36 15.78 -0.67
C ARG A 244 -2.88 17.13 -1.16
N GLU A 245 -3.41 18.22 -0.60
CA GLU A 245 -3.07 19.59 -1.04
C GLU A 245 -1.90 20.15 -0.23
N GLU A 246 -1.84 19.84 1.07
CA GLU A 246 -0.93 20.51 2.01
C GLU A 246 0.20 19.60 2.49
N LEU A 247 -0.04 18.30 2.64
CA LEU A 247 1.00 17.35 3.10
C LEU A 247 1.74 16.68 1.95
N LEU A 248 1.05 16.46 0.83
CA LEU A 248 1.64 15.90 -0.39
C LEU A 248 2.06 17.03 -1.33
N LYS A 249 3.35 17.11 -1.66
CA LYS A 249 3.88 18.07 -2.64
C LYS A 249 3.67 17.52 -4.05
N LEU A 250 3.04 18.31 -4.92
CA LEU A 250 2.90 17.94 -6.33
C LEU A 250 4.26 17.95 -7.02
N VAL A 251 4.61 16.82 -7.64
CA VAL A 251 5.87 16.66 -8.38
C VAL A 251 5.62 16.78 -9.89
N ILE A 252 4.50 16.23 -10.39
CA ILE A 252 4.02 16.31 -11.79
C ILE A 252 2.50 16.29 -11.84
#